data_AF-A0A2S4L319-F1
#
_entry.id   AF-A0A2S4L319-F1
#
_cell.length_a   1.000
_cell.length_b   1.000
_cell.length_c   1.000
_cell.angle_alpha   90.00
_cell.angle_beta   90.00
_cell.angle_gamma   90.00
#
_symmetry.space_group_name_H-M   'P 1'
#
loop_
_entity.id
_entity.type
_entity.pdbx_description
1 polymer ?
#
loop_
_entity_poly.entity_id
_entity_poly.type
_entity_poly.pdbx_seq_one_letter_code
_entity_poly.pdbx_strand_id
1 'polypeptide(L)'
;MRIFIDAAITRIAEKLITFPQSPVFYSAQVPIRSFCTIRRSRRLGNMSGGVSRVKLHPVFCNTNRNDLAKPRHKGPIILVI
;
A
#
# COMPACT_ATOMS: atom_id res chain seq x y z
N MET A 1 20.49 -0.76 -22.44
CA MET A 1 19.17 -0.90 -21.81
C MET A 1 18.96 -2.23 -21.04
N ARG A 2 20.02 -2.94 -20.61
CA ARG A 2 19.92 -4.14 -19.74
C ARG A 2 20.27 -3.83 -18.27
N ILE A 3 21.28 -2.98 -18.06
CA ILE A 3 21.80 -2.58 -16.73
C ILE A 3 20.74 -1.92 -15.83
N PHE A 4 19.79 -1.16 -16.39
CA PHE A 4 18.74 -0.50 -15.60
C PHE A 4 17.65 -1.47 -15.11
N ILE A 5 17.43 -2.60 -15.80
CA ILE A 5 16.45 -3.61 -15.38
C ILE A 5 17.03 -4.41 -14.21
N ASP A 6 18.31 -4.80 -14.29
CA ASP A 6 18.96 -5.60 -13.25
C ASP A 6 19.03 -4.86 -11.91
N ALA A 7 19.41 -3.58 -11.91
CA ALA A 7 19.47 -2.77 -10.68
C ALA A 7 18.10 -2.57 -10.02
N ALA A 8 17.02 -2.46 -10.81
CA ALA A 8 15.66 -2.35 -10.29
C ALA A 8 15.14 -3.68 -9.72
N ILE A 9 15.46 -4.81 -10.36
CA ILE A 9 15.11 -6.15 -9.89
C ILE A 9 15.79 -6.43 -8.53
N THR A 10 17.06 -6.09 -8.36
CA THR A 10 17.81 -6.31 -7.12
C THR A 10 17.14 -5.62 -5.92
N ARG A 11 16.71 -4.36 -6.07
CA ARG A 11 16.04 -3.62 -4.99
C ARG A 11 14.68 -4.19 -4.60
N ILE A 12 13.95 -4.76 -5.55
CA ILE A 12 12.64 -5.37 -5.30
C ILE A 12 12.79 -6.76 -4.65
N ALA A 13 13.81 -7.52 -5.06
CA ALA A 13 14.13 -8.84 -4.51
C ALA A 13 14.66 -8.76 -3.07
N GLU A 14 15.54 -7.78 -2.79
CA GLU A 14 16.13 -7.54 -1.46
C GLU A 14 15.21 -6.75 -0.52
N LYS A 15 14.25 -6.01 -1.09
CA LYS A 15 13.14 -5.35 -0.40
C LYS A 15 13.54 -4.44 0.76
N LEU A 16 14.59 -3.65 0.54
CA LEU A 16 14.97 -2.52 1.39
C LEU A 16 13.89 -1.43 1.34
N ILE A 17 12.89 -1.54 2.21
CA ILE A 17 11.88 -0.50 2.40
C ILE A 17 12.47 0.55 3.33
N THR A 18 12.88 1.67 2.76
CA THR A 18 13.28 2.86 3.50
C THR A 18 12.13 3.86 3.48
N PHE A 19 11.74 4.36 4.65
CA PHE A 19 10.76 5.45 4.75
C PHE A 19 11.49 6.80 4.72
N PRO A 20 10.93 7.82 4.06
CA PRO A 20 11.49 9.17 4.09
C PRO A 20 11.53 9.73 5.52
N GLN A 21 12.44 10.68 5.77
CA GLN A 21 12.57 11.38 7.06
C GLN A 21 11.45 12.41 7.32
N SER A 22 10.75 12.85 6.26
CA SER A 22 9.51 13.62 6.35
C SER A 22 8.41 12.79 7.02
N PRO A 23 7.46 13.37 7.79
CA PRO A 23 6.61 12.60 8.68
C PRO A 23 5.74 11.59 7.92
N VAL A 24 6.17 10.33 7.96
CA VAL A 24 5.32 9.18 7.64
C VAL A 24 4.65 8.76 8.94
N PHE A 25 3.32 8.85 9.00
CA PHE A 25 2.56 8.33 10.13
C PHE A 25 2.99 6.89 10.43
N TYR A 26 3.33 6.61 11.69
CA TYR A 26 3.75 5.27 12.11
C TYR A 26 2.72 4.20 11.72
N SER A 27 1.43 4.55 11.76
CA SER A 27 0.30 3.72 11.31
C SER A 27 0.37 3.32 9.84
N ALA A 28 0.99 4.12 8.97
CA ALA A 28 1.16 3.84 7.54
C ALA A 28 2.38 2.95 7.25
N GLN A 29 3.41 2.97 8.09
CA GLN A 29 4.62 2.16 7.86
C GLN A 29 4.35 0.65 8.02
N VAL A 30 3.57 0.28 9.03
CA VAL A 30 3.21 -1.12 9.36
C VAL A 30 2.50 -1.85 8.20
N PRO A 31 1.43 -1.30 7.59
CA PRO A 31 0.77 -1.95 6.47
C PRO A 31 1.66 -1.95 5.23
N ILE A 32 2.45 -0.90 4.99
CA ILE A 32 3.38 -0.87 3.85
C ILE A 32 4.36 -2.03 3.94
N ARG A 33 4.98 -2.31 5.10
CA ARG A 33 5.83 -3.50 5.28
C ARG A 33 5.08 -4.81 5.05
N SER A 34 3.81 -4.87 5.44
CA SER A 34 2.96 -6.07 5.30
C SER A 34 2.52 -6.34 3.87
N PHE A 35 2.26 -5.30 3.07
CA PHE A 35 2.03 -5.39 1.63
C PHE A 35 3.34 -5.70 0.89
N CYS A 36 4.40 -5.04 1.31
CA CYS A 36 5.73 -5.18 0.74
C CYS A 36 6.54 -6.25 1.48
N THR A 37 5.98 -7.46 1.67
CA THR A 37 6.75 -8.64 2.13
C THR A 37 7.19 -9.53 0.95
N ILE A 38 8.38 -10.13 1.07
CA ILE A 38 8.95 -11.05 0.06
C ILE A 38 8.08 -12.31 -0.06
N ARG A 39 7.66 -12.86 1.09
CA ARG A 39 6.84 -14.08 1.13
C ARG A 39 5.40 -13.79 0.73
N ARG A 40 5.03 -14.16 -0.49
CA ARG A 40 3.67 -13.95 -1.03
C ARG A 40 2.58 -14.54 -0.12
N SER A 41 2.79 -15.71 0.46
CA SER A 41 1.82 -16.34 1.39
C SER A 41 1.57 -15.56 2.68
N ARG A 42 2.50 -14.65 3.05
CA ARG A 42 2.37 -13.77 4.23
C ARG A 42 1.95 -12.35 3.85
N ARG A 43 1.76 -12.07 2.56
CA ARG A 43 1.39 -10.73 2.10
C ARG A 43 -0.03 -10.42 2.54
N LEU A 44 -0.20 -9.23 3.11
CA LEU A 44 -1.54 -8.73 3.42
C LEU A 44 -2.39 -8.73 2.14
N GLY A 45 -3.57 -9.35 2.19
CA GLY A 45 -4.41 -9.60 1.01
C GLY A 45 -4.27 -11.00 0.39
N ASN A 46 -3.17 -11.72 0.66
CA ASN A 46 -2.94 -13.10 0.18
C ASN A 46 -2.77 -14.12 1.33
N MET A 47 -2.83 -13.67 2.58
CA MET A 47 -2.91 -14.52 3.77
C MET A 47 -4.37 -14.89 4.08
N SER A 48 -4.59 -15.82 5.02
CA SER A 48 -5.94 -16.15 5.48
C SER A 48 -6.69 -14.90 5.98
N GLY A 49 -7.95 -14.77 5.54
CA GLY A 49 -8.76 -13.56 5.69
C GLY A 49 -8.64 -12.55 4.53
N GLY A 50 -7.71 -12.78 3.59
CA GLY A 50 -7.61 -12.09 2.30
C GLY A 50 -7.84 -10.58 2.35
N VAL A 51 -8.75 -10.09 1.50
CA VAL A 51 -9.10 -8.67 1.42
C VAL A 51 -9.80 -8.13 2.68
N SER A 52 -10.50 -8.99 3.43
CA SER A 52 -11.17 -8.58 4.66
C SER A 52 -10.15 -8.09 5.69
N ARG A 53 -8.97 -8.72 5.74
CA ARG A 53 -7.87 -8.31 6.62
C ARG A 53 -7.21 -6.99 6.20
N VAL A 54 -7.19 -6.70 4.90
CA VAL A 54 -6.78 -5.38 4.38
C VAL A 54 -7.75 -4.32 4.89
N LYS A 55 -9.05 -4.56 4.73
CA LYS A 55 -10.11 -3.64 5.13
C LYS A 55 -10.15 -3.37 6.64
N LEU A 56 -9.77 -4.33 7.48
CA LEU A 56 -9.74 -4.17 8.93
C LEU A 56 -8.50 -3.41 9.44
N HIS A 57 -7.51 -3.13 8.59
CA HIS A 57 -6.28 -2.49 9.03
C HIS A 57 -6.53 -1.03 9.50
N PRO A 58 -5.90 -0.56 10.60
CA PRO A 58 -6.13 0.78 11.15
C PRO A 58 -6.01 1.95 10.17
N VAL A 59 -5.12 1.85 9.18
CA VAL A 59 -5.00 2.87 8.11
C VAL A 59 -6.30 3.11 7.33
N PHE A 60 -7.17 2.11 7.24
CA PHE A 60 -8.44 2.21 6.51
C PHE A 60 -9.66 2.33 7.43
N CYS A 61 -9.47 2.59 8.74
CA CYS A 61 -10.59 2.68 9.68
C CYS A 61 -11.54 3.84 9.34
N ASN A 62 -11.00 4.97 8.87
CA ASN A 62 -11.76 6.16 8.53
C ASN A 62 -12.26 6.16 7.07
N THR A 63 -12.07 5.07 6.32
CA THR A 63 -12.50 4.99 4.94
C THR A 63 -13.97 4.57 4.85
N ASN A 64 -14.84 5.49 4.46
CA ASN A 64 -16.22 5.14 4.12
C ASN A 64 -16.27 4.44 2.75
N ARG A 65 -16.42 3.12 2.78
CA ARG A 65 -16.44 2.29 1.57
C ARG A 65 -17.69 2.51 0.71
N ASN A 66 -18.79 2.94 1.32
CA ASN A 66 -20.01 3.24 0.57
C ASN A 66 -19.80 4.46 -0.32
N ASP A 67 -19.06 5.46 0.17
CA ASP A 67 -18.71 6.66 -0.60
C ASP A 67 -17.68 6.35 -1.69
N LEU A 68 -16.87 5.30 -1.55
CA LEU A 68 -15.98 4.86 -2.64
C LEU A 68 -16.75 4.21 -3.80
N ALA A 69 -17.77 3.40 -3.48
CA ALA A 69 -18.58 2.73 -4.50
C ALA A 69 -19.60 3.66 -5.16
N LYS A 70 -20.11 4.63 -4.41
CA LYS A 70 -21.04 5.67 -4.87
C LYS A 70 -20.55 7.04 -4.36
N PRO A 71 -19.65 7.70 -5.09
CA PRO A 71 -19.07 8.99 -4.69
C PRO A 71 -20.15 10.03 -4.43
N ARG A 72 -20.27 10.45 -3.16
CA ARG A 72 -21.17 11.53 -2.72
C ARG A 72 -20.49 12.89 -2.71
N HIS A 73 -19.17 12.91 -2.79
CA HIS A 73 -18.33 14.09 -2.71
C HIS A 73 -17.28 14.08 -3.82
N LYS A 74 -16.82 15.27 -4.24
CA LYS A 74 -15.70 15.38 -5.17
C LYS A 74 -14.44 14.79 -4.51
N GLY A 75 -13.64 14.10 -5.32
CA GLY A 75 -12.35 13.58 -4.87
C GLY A 75 -11.39 14.69 -4.45
N PRO A 76 -10.29 14.35 -3.75
CA PRO A 76 -9.33 15.32 -3.24
C PRO A 76 -8.60 16.09 -4.34
N ILE A 77 -8.58 15.55 -5.56
CA ILE A 77 -8.03 16.19 -6.75
C ILE A 77 -9.18 16.34 -7.74
N ILE A 78 -9.40 17.58 -8.19
CA ILE A 78 -10.34 17.89 -9.25
C ILE A 78 -9.51 18.27 -10.46
N LEU A 79 -9.59 17.47 -11.52
CA LEU A 79 -8.99 17.84 -12.79
C LEU A 79 -9.87 18.93 -13.43
N VAL A 80 -9.30 20.10 -13.64
CA VAL A 80 -9.92 21.15 -14.46
C VAL A 80 -9.33 20.99 -15.85
N ILE A 81 -10.17 20.64 -16.81
CA ILE A 81 -9.85 20.47 -18.23
C ILE A 81 -10.44 21.63 -19.00
#